data_AF-A0A3M6VR73-F1
#
_entry.id   AF-A0A3M6VR73-F1
#
_cell.length_a   1.000
_cell.length_b   1.000
_cell.length_c   1.000
_cell.angle_alpha   90.00
_cell.angle_beta   90.00
_cell.angle_gamma   90.00
#
_symmetry.space_group_name_H-M   'P 1'
#
loop_
_entity.id
_entity.type
_entity.pdbx_description
1 polymer ?
#
loop_
_entity_poly.entity_id
_entity_poly.type
_entity_poly.pdbx_seq_one_letter_code
_entity_poly.pdbx_strand_id
1 'polypeptide(L)'
;MAGAAEAAVRIVELLAPVYADVYQLSTTNAVGVPVSLHRTADDCLQLAFVRPNICKTVTCVNVASGCHCDFLRFLRSLLVLIERQIIEVDAMYVVASRSTDLLPVATLQLHVRVHQEAKLGTSLKDFDFVLCHLQATMLSIVLDNQKAKKEAINSALEDARNNSSCHVIGCRLHPWNNAKPMMQPKQKLHLPDVFHSLTSQMQVGQMEIRDDFTYLARMTHSKKQIFMTDLPANVLQNILCLMNARDLSSLCGVCSLFQHMAYEVVPGLNLVLYEHQRRGLKWMLRRETPSLTSIPQPHPFILSSESESESAVAIDLIQNRVITHPHVTASDACGGMFCDEPGLGKTITMLALILRTKGQTTDNTPVNTSDPGRDMTRSALRSCGSRGRCVNVEDVVSSGASLLVVPDPLVEHWKY
;
A
#
# COMPACT_ATOMS: atom_id res chain seq x y z
N MET A 1 17.05 1.77 -5.35
CA MET A 1 17.85 1.17 -4.27
C MET A 1 17.25 1.31 -2.87
N ALA A 2 16.37 2.29 -2.57
CA ALA A 2 15.69 2.37 -1.27
C ALA A 2 14.58 1.29 -1.05
N GLY A 3 13.98 0.76 -2.12
CA GLY A 3 12.85 -0.19 -2.03
C GLY A 3 13.20 -1.65 -1.72
N ALA A 4 14.46 -2.06 -1.85
CA ALA A 4 14.87 -3.45 -1.57
C ALA A 4 14.95 -3.73 -0.06
N ALA A 5 15.40 -2.76 0.75
CA ALA A 5 15.49 -2.89 2.20
C ALA A 5 14.11 -2.94 2.88
N GLU A 6 13.10 -2.27 2.33
CA GLU A 6 11.73 -2.25 2.86
C GLU A 6 10.94 -3.54 2.54
N ALA A 7 11.43 -4.35 1.58
CA ALA A 7 10.86 -5.65 1.23
C ALA A 7 11.15 -6.76 2.25
N ALA A 8 12.31 -6.68 2.90
CA ALA A 8 12.88 -7.79 3.68
C ALA A 8 12.39 -7.84 5.13
N VAL A 9 11.80 -6.75 5.61
CA VAL A 9 11.28 -6.64 6.98
C VAL A 9 9.78 -6.37 6.96
N ARG A 10 9.03 -7.10 7.78
CA ARG A 10 7.59 -6.86 8.01
C ARG A 10 7.39 -6.44 9.45
N ILE A 11 6.64 -5.36 9.65
CA ILE A 11 6.35 -4.83 10.98
C ILE A 11 4.94 -5.27 11.38
N VAL A 12 4.84 -5.99 12.49
CA VAL A 12 3.55 -6.31 13.14
C VAL A 12 3.50 -5.59 14.47
N GLU A 13 2.46 -4.78 14.69
CA GLU A 13 2.28 -4.08 15.95
C GLU A 13 1.15 -4.72 16.76
N LEU A 14 1.43 -5.13 17.99
CA LEU A 14 0.46 -5.72 18.91
C LEU A 14 0.21 -4.83 20.10
N LEU A 15 -1.04 -4.80 20.58
CA LEU A 15 -1.36 -4.19 21.86
C LEU A 15 -0.77 -5.04 23.01
N ALA A 16 -0.03 -4.40 23.91
CA ALA A 16 0.65 -5.04 25.04
C ALA A 16 0.21 -4.42 26.38
N PRO A 17 0.24 -5.18 27.50
CA PRO A 17 -0.03 -4.62 28.81
C PRO A 17 1.03 -3.59 29.20
N VAL A 18 0.61 -2.55 29.93
CA VAL A 18 1.53 -1.53 30.43
C VAL A 18 2.26 -2.04 31.67
N TYR A 19 3.58 -2.21 31.57
CA TYR A 19 4.43 -2.52 32.72
C TYR A 19 4.92 -1.24 33.39
N ALA A 20 4.44 -0.96 34.62
CA ALA A 20 4.75 0.27 35.35
C ALA A 20 6.26 0.51 35.52
N ASP A 21 7.01 -0.55 35.86
CA ASP A 21 8.46 -0.50 36.09
C ASP A 21 9.26 -0.14 34.82
N VAL A 22 8.71 -0.46 33.64
CA VAL A 22 9.31 -0.11 32.34
C VAL A 22 8.87 1.28 31.89
N TYR A 23 7.62 1.65 32.19
CA TYR A 23 7.03 2.94 31.84
C TYR A 23 7.76 4.13 32.50
N GLN A 24 8.10 4.01 33.80
CA GLN A 24 8.74 5.09 34.55
C GLN A 24 10.10 5.53 33.98
N LEU A 25 10.78 4.64 33.26
CA LEU A 25 12.09 4.87 32.63
C LEU A 25 12.00 5.55 31.25
N SER A 26 10.81 5.63 30.65
CA SER A 26 10.58 6.08 29.26
C SER A 26 10.18 7.56 29.12
N THR A 27 10.26 8.32 30.21
CA THR A 27 9.63 9.65 30.40
C THR A 27 10.28 10.81 29.64
N THR A 28 11.38 10.63 28.93
CA THR A 28 12.13 11.77 28.33
C THR A 28 12.02 11.94 26.82
N ASN A 29 11.44 11.00 26.09
CA ASN A 29 10.95 11.07 24.70
C ASN A 29 10.50 9.64 24.36
N ALA A 30 9.54 9.43 23.46
CA ALA A 30 8.97 8.12 23.13
C ALA A 30 10.01 7.15 22.50
N VAL A 31 10.97 6.68 23.29
CA VAL A 31 12.04 5.77 22.90
C VAL A 31 11.56 4.36 23.22
N GLY A 32 11.33 3.56 22.20
CA GLY A 32 11.02 2.14 22.37
C GLY A 32 12.13 1.41 23.11
N VAL A 33 11.77 0.46 23.96
CA VAL A 33 12.70 -0.38 24.71
C VAL A 33 12.87 -1.72 23.98
N PRO A 34 14.11 -2.10 23.60
CA PRO A 34 14.36 -3.41 23.02
C PRO A 34 13.96 -4.53 23.97
N VAL A 35 13.23 -5.51 23.45
CA VAL A 35 12.72 -6.64 24.21
C VAL A 35 12.92 -7.92 23.41
N SER A 36 13.17 -9.02 24.13
CA SER A 36 13.30 -10.35 23.53
C SER A 36 12.24 -11.27 24.10
N LEU A 37 11.66 -12.11 23.24
CA LEU A 37 10.64 -13.09 23.60
C LEU A 37 11.30 -14.44 23.89
N HIS A 38 11.06 -14.99 25.07
CA HIS A 38 11.60 -16.27 25.50
C HIS A 38 10.51 -17.16 26.07
N ARG A 39 10.76 -18.48 26.07
CA ARG A 39 9.96 -19.48 26.76
C ARG A 39 10.75 -20.01 27.96
N THR A 40 10.11 -20.09 29.12
CA THR A 40 10.69 -20.69 30.32
C THR A 40 10.58 -22.22 30.29
N ALA A 41 11.27 -22.89 31.23
CA ALA A 41 11.17 -24.34 31.42
C ALA A 41 9.72 -24.83 31.64
N ASP A 42 8.87 -23.98 32.23
CA ASP A 42 7.45 -24.25 32.49
C ASP A 42 6.52 -23.86 31.32
N ASP A 43 7.06 -23.74 30.10
CA ASP A 43 6.32 -23.37 28.89
C ASP A 43 5.68 -21.96 28.92
N CYS A 44 6.06 -21.12 29.89
CA CYS A 44 5.53 -19.77 30.03
C CYS A 44 6.31 -18.79 29.15
N LEU A 45 5.59 -17.89 28.47
CA LEU A 45 6.21 -16.84 27.68
C LEU A 45 6.67 -15.68 28.56
N GLN A 46 7.87 -15.18 28.31
CA GLN A 46 8.45 -14.03 28.99
C GLN A 46 9.02 -13.00 28.01
N LEU A 47 8.86 -11.74 28.37
CA LEU A 47 9.54 -10.60 27.76
C LEU A 47 10.75 -10.24 28.61
N ALA A 48 11.94 -10.42 28.04
CA ALA A 48 13.19 -10.01 28.65
C ALA A 48 13.60 -8.64 28.08
N PHE A 49 13.56 -7.64 28.94
CA PHE A 49 14.01 -6.28 28.65
C PHE A 49 15.51 -6.21 28.91
N VAL A 50 16.28 -5.69 27.94
CA VAL A 50 17.76 -5.62 28.07
C VAL A 50 18.15 -4.47 29.01
N ARG A 51 17.44 -3.35 28.92
CA ARG A 51 17.60 -2.17 29.77
C ARG A 51 16.22 -1.57 30.03
N PRO A 52 15.61 -1.80 31.21
CA PRO A 52 16.18 -2.41 32.42
C PRO A 52 16.24 -3.95 32.31
N ASN A 53 17.20 -4.61 32.99
CA ASN A 53 17.34 -6.09 33.02
C ASN A 53 16.21 -6.74 33.82
N ILE A 54 15.00 -6.76 33.25
CA ILE A 54 13.77 -7.23 33.88
C ILE A 54 13.12 -8.25 32.96
N CYS A 55 12.63 -9.35 33.53
CA CYS A 55 11.80 -10.31 32.82
C CYS A 55 10.35 -10.16 33.29
N LYS A 56 9.42 -10.08 32.35
CA LYS A 56 7.97 -10.04 32.65
C LYS A 56 7.28 -11.20 31.95
N THR A 57 6.45 -11.92 32.69
CA THR A 57 5.55 -12.91 32.08
C THR A 57 4.59 -12.21 31.13
N VAL A 58 4.48 -12.74 29.92
CA VAL A 58 3.55 -12.22 28.91
C VAL A 58 2.13 -12.50 29.38
N THR A 59 1.32 -11.46 29.44
CA THR A 59 -0.11 -11.55 29.70
C THR A 59 -0.88 -10.71 28.69
N CYS A 60 -2.15 -11.03 28.50
CA CYS A 60 -3.04 -10.21 27.69
C CYS A 60 -3.34 -8.87 28.40
N VAL A 61 -3.52 -7.80 27.63
CA VAL A 61 -3.96 -6.47 28.11
C VAL A 61 -5.24 -6.56 28.95
N ASN A 62 -6.13 -7.48 28.60
CA ASN A 62 -7.40 -7.70 29.29
C ASN A 62 -7.33 -8.85 30.32
N VAL A 63 -6.15 -9.25 30.80
CA VAL A 63 -5.99 -10.40 31.72
C VAL A 63 -6.86 -10.29 32.98
N ALA A 64 -7.04 -9.08 33.52
CA ALA A 64 -7.88 -8.84 34.69
C ALA A 64 -9.36 -9.21 34.48
N SER A 65 -9.81 -9.33 33.22
CA SER A 65 -11.17 -9.71 32.85
C SER A 65 -11.36 -11.21 32.58
N GLY A 66 -10.34 -12.05 32.77
CA GLY A 66 -10.41 -13.49 32.42
C GLY A 66 -10.41 -13.73 30.90
N CYS A 67 -9.68 -12.89 30.17
CA CYS A 67 -9.68 -12.84 28.71
C CYS A 67 -9.18 -14.15 28.03
N HIS A 68 -9.96 -14.70 27.10
CA HIS A 68 -9.63 -15.89 26.28
C HIS A 68 -9.21 -15.52 24.86
N CYS A 69 -8.29 -14.57 24.73
CA CYS A 69 -7.80 -14.07 23.45
C CYS A 69 -6.82 -15.05 22.80
N ASP A 70 -6.56 -14.84 21.51
CA ASP A 70 -5.53 -15.54 20.76
C ASP A 70 -4.16 -14.83 20.83
N PHE A 71 -4.00 -13.78 21.64
CA PHE A 71 -2.74 -13.03 21.78
C PHE A 71 -1.57 -13.91 22.21
N LEU A 72 -1.76 -14.74 23.25
CA LEU A 72 -0.73 -15.67 23.68
C LEU A 72 -0.48 -16.76 22.63
N ARG A 73 -1.53 -17.21 21.92
CA ARG A 73 -1.40 -18.17 20.82
C ARG A 73 -0.55 -17.58 19.68
N PHE A 74 -0.75 -16.30 19.36
CA PHE A 74 0.04 -15.59 18.35
C PHE A 74 1.52 -15.58 18.73
N LEU A 75 1.87 -15.10 19.93
CA LEU A 75 3.25 -15.02 20.38
C LEU A 75 3.92 -16.40 20.51
N ARG A 76 3.18 -17.42 20.97
CA ARG A 76 3.69 -18.81 21.00
C ARG A 76 4.02 -19.32 19.61
N SER A 77 3.10 -19.12 18.66
CA SER A 77 3.27 -19.57 17.27
C SER A 77 4.46 -18.86 16.61
N LEU A 78 4.61 -17.56 16.87
CA LEU A 78 5.76 -16.78 16.43
C LEU A 78 7.07 -17.30 17.03
N LEU A 79 7.10 -17.58 18.33
CA LEU A 79 8.28 -18.12 19.00
C LEU A 79 8.71 -19.47 18.42
N VAL A 80 7.75 -20.36 18.10
CA VAL A 80 8.06 -21.63 17.44
C VAL A 80 8.69 -21.42 16.06
N LEU A 81 8.28 -20.39 15.30
CA LEU A 81 8.93 -20.06 14.03
C LEU A 81 10.35 -19.53 14.21
N ILE A 82 10.61 -18.78 15.29
CA ILE A 82 11.96 -18.33 15.68
C ILE A 82 12.83 -19.51 16.08
N GLU A 83 12.34 -20.38 16.97
CA GLU A 83 13.06 -21.58 17.45
C GLU A 83 13.37 -22.56 16.31
N ARG A 84 12.50 -22.63 15.29
CA ARG A 84 12.71 -23.44 14.08
C ARG A 84 13.63 -22.77 13.05
N GLN A 85 14.19 -21.61 13.35
CA GLN A 85 15.04 -20.83 12.44
C GLN A 85 14.36 -20.57 11.09
N ILE A 86 13.06 -20.27 11.11
CA ILE A 86 12.30 -19.88 9.91
C ILE A 86 12.28 -18.36 9.76
N ILE A 87 12.10 -17.65 10.89
CA ILE A 87 12.08 -16.20 10.95
C ILE A 87 12.99 -15.69 12.05
N GLU A 88 13.43 -14.44 11.89
CA GLU A 88 14.08 -13.63 12.91
C GLU A 88 13.12 -12.51 13.31
N VAL A 89 13.08 -12.19 14.60
CA VAL A 89 12.19 -11.13 15.12
C VAL A 89 12.96 -10.22 16.06
N ASP A 90 13.06 -8.95 15.68
CA ASP A 90 13.49 -7.89 16.59
C ASP A 90 12.24 -7.22 17.17
N ALA A 91 12.10 -7.24 18.50
CA ALA A 91 10.92 -6.70 19.16
C ALA A 91 11.27 -5.42 19.95
N MET A 92 10.41 -4.42 19.80
CA MET A 92 10.48 -3.15 20.52
C MET A 92 9.19 -2.94 21.31
N TYR A 93 9.32 -2.67 22.60
CA TYR A 93 8.21 -2.31 23.46
C TYR A 93 8.10 -0.78 23.54
N VAL A 94 7.01 -0.22 23.06
CA VAL A 94 6.79 1.22 22.97
C VAL A 94 5.63 1.60 23.87
N VAL A 95 5.80 2.63 24.70
CA VAL A 95 4.68 3.20 25.48
C VAL A 95 4.43 4.61 25.01
N ALA A 96 3.24 4.85 24.47
CA ALA A 96 2.81 6.18 24.07
C ALA A 96 2.01 6.83 25.21
N SER A 97 2.52 7.95 25.72
CA SER A 97 1.74 8.84 26.59
C SER A 97 0.71 9.59 25.74
N ARG A 98 -0.58 9.39 26.04
CA ARG A 98 -1.66 10.13 25.38
C ARG A 98 -1.93 11.43 26.15
N SER A 99 -2.66 12.35 25.53
CA SER A 99 -3.11 13.59 26.17
C SER A 99 -3.78 13.32 27.53
N THR A 100 -3.78 14.33 28.40
CA THR A 100 -4.06 14.34 29.85
C THR A 100 -5.22 13.50 30.41
N ASP A 101 -6.14 12.98 29.58
CA ASP A 101 -7.36 12.27 30.01
C ASP A 101 -7.40 10.77 29.64
N LEU A 102 -6.37 10.21 28.98
CA LEU A 102 -6.33 8.79 28.58
C LEU A 102 -5.19 8.02 29.23
N LEU A 103 -5.47 6.78 29.63
CA LEU A 103 -4.48 5.83 30.14
C LEU A 103 -3.36 5.60 29.09
N PRO A 104 -2.10 5.40 29.54
CA PRO A 104 -1.00 5.07 28.64
C PRO A 104 -1.30 3.77 27.89
N VAL A 105 -0.87 3.71 26.64
CA VAL A 105 -1.03 2.52 25.79
C VAL A 105 0.34 2.00 25.42
N ALA A 106 0.55 0.71 25.62
CA ALA A 106 1.77 0.02 25.24
C ALA A 106 1.56 -0.85 24.00
N THR A 107 2.54 -0.85 23.11
CA THR A 107 2.57 -1.68 21.92
C THR A 107 3.87 -2.47 21.83
N LEU A 108 3.79 -3.65 21.24
CA LEU A 108 4.92 -4.50 20.89
C LEU A 108 5.08 -4.46 19.38
N GLN A 109 6.12 -3.78 18.92
CA GLN A 109 6.48 -3.68 17.51
C GLN A 109 7.44 -4.82 17.16
N LEU A 110 7.00 -5.74 16.32
CA LEU A 110 7.74 -6.92 15.89
C LEU A 110 8.25 -6.71 14.47
N HIS A 111 9.58 -6.62 14.32
CA HIS A 111 10.24 -6.55 13.03
C HIS A 111 10.62 -7.97 12.61
N VAL A 112 9.85 -8.53 11.69
CA VAL A 112 9.95 -9.92 11.26
C VAL A 112 10.71 -10.01 9.95
N ARG A 113 11.72 -10.89 9.93
CA ARG A 113 12.60 -11.16 8.79
C ARG A 113 12.69 -12.66 8.54
N VAL A 114 13.03 -13.08 7.31
CA VAL A 114 13.29 -14.50 7.04
C VAL A 114 14.69 -14.86 7.52
N HIS A 115 14.79 -15.93 8.31
CA HIS A 115 16.07 -16.43 8.78
C HIS A 115 16.89 -16.99 7.61
N GLN A 116 18.19 -16.67 7.55
CA GLN A 116 19.03 -16.99 6.38
C GLN A 116 19.15 -18.50 6.13
N GLU A 117 19.11 -19.30 7.18
CA GLU A 117 19.24 -20.76 7.13
C GLU A 117 17.90 -21.53 7.08
N ALA A 118 16.79 -20.82 6.81
CA ALA A 118 15.47 -21.45 6.80
C ALA A 118 15.39 -22.60 5.78
N LYS A 119 14.93 -23.78 6.23
CA LYS A 119 14.91 -25.00 5.41
C LYS A 119 13.90 -24.90 4.27
N LEU A 120 14.39 -25.02 3.04
CA LEU A 120 13.59 -25.03 1.81
C LEU A 120 12.47 -26.09 1.86
N GLY A 121 11.28 -25.73 1.38
CA GLY A 121 10.14 -26.64 1.27
C GLY A 121 9.39 -26.88 2.57
N THR A 122 9.86 -26.33 3.71
CA THR A 122 9.17 -26.41 4.99
C THR A 122 7.75 -25.86 4.85
N SER A 123 6.75 -26.68 5.20
CA SER A 123 5.37 -26.23 5.23
C SER A 123 5.09 -25.46 6.52
N LEU A 124 4.44 -24.32 6.37
CA LEU A 124 4.07 -23.41 7.45
C LEU A 124 2.55 -23.28 7.60
N LYS A 125 1.79 -24.25 7.08
CA LYS A 125 0.31 -24.22 7.12
C LYS A 125 -0.24 -24.13 8.55
N ASP A 126 0.43 -24.76 9.51
CA ASP A 126 0.02 -24.72 10.92
C ASP A 126 0.21 -23.34 11.55
N PHE A 127 0.91 -22.42 10.86
CA PHE A 127 1.19 -21.06 11.32
C PHE A 127 0.44 -19.99 10.52
N ASP A 128 -0.59 -20.38 9.75
CA ASP A 128 -1.41 -19.46 8.94
C ASP A 128 -1.92 -18.25 9.75
N PHE A 129 -2.28 -18.50 11.01
CA PHE A 129 -2.72 -17.48 11.96
C PHE A 129 -1.69 -16.35 12.20
N VAL A 130 -0.39 -16.64 12.12
CA VAL A 130 0.68 -15.62 12.23
C VAL A 130 1.01 -15.06 10.84
N LEU A 131 1.10 -15.92 9.83
CA LEU A 131 1.51 -15.54 8.48
C LEU A 131 0.54 -14.55 7.82
N CYS A 132 -0.76 -14.64 8.10
CA CYS A 132 -1.73 -13.68 7.60
C CYS A 132 -1.46 -12.24 8.08
N HIS A 133 -0.75 -12.05 9.19
CA HIS A 133 -0.33 -10.75 9.70
C HIS A 133 0.99 -10.24 9.11
N LEU A 134 1.75 -11.08 8.39
CA LEU A 134 2.97 -10.71 7.68
C LEU A 134 2.72 -10.31 6.22
N GLN A 135 1.51 -10.54 5.71
CA GLN A 135 1.10 -10.08 4.39
C GLN A 135 1.22 -8.56 4.33
N ALA A 136 1.90 -8.04 3.30
CA ALA A 136 2.23 -6.63 3.23
C ALA A 136 0.96 -5.77 3.36
N THR A 137 1.03 -4.73 4.20
CA THR A 137 0.00 -3.71 4.34
C THR A 137 -0.08 -2.79 3.10
N MET A 138 0.14 -3.33 1.89
CA MET A 138 -0.05 -2.65 0.60
C MET A 138 -1.48 -2.11 0.42
N LEU A 139 -2.40 -2.46 1.33
CA LEU A 139 -3.78 -1.98 1.40
C LEU A 139 -4.01 -0.94 2.52
N SER A 140 -2.97 -0.49 3.26
CA SER A 140 -3.17 0.58 4.25
C SER A 140 -3.44 1.90 3.54
N ILE A 141 -4.62 2.45 3.81
CA ILE A 141 -5.02 3.79 3.38
C ILE A 141 -4.09 4.79 4.08
N VAL A 142 -3.25 5.49 3.30
CA VAL A 142 -2.39 6.58 3.79
C VAL A 142 -3.28 7.79 4.04
N LEU A 143 -3.39 8.19 5.30
CA LEU A 143 -4.14 9.38 5.72
C LEU A 143 -3.21 10.59 5.75
N ASP A 144 -3.48 11.59 4.91
CA ASP A 144 -2.64 12.78 4.75
C ASP A 144 -2.77 13.79 5.91
N ASN A 145 -3.93 13.82 6.59
CA ASN A 145 -4.15 14.73 7.70
C ASN A 145 -3.60 14.15 9.02
N GLN A 146 -2.69 14.86 9.69
CA GLN A 146 -2.13 14.45 10.99
C GLN A 146 -3.21 14.19 12.04
N LYS A 147 -4.31 14.97 12.04
CA LYS A 147 -5.44 14.78 12.96
C LYS A 147 -6.17 13.46 12.64
N ALA A 148 -6.51 13.23 11.37
CA ALA A 148 -7.17 12.00 10.93
C ALA A 148 -6.28 10.76 11.16
N LYS A 149 -4.97 10.88 10.95
CA LYS A 149 -3.99 9.83 11.24
C LYS A 149 -3.97 9.48 12.73
N LYS A 150 -3.98 10.49 13.62
CA LYS A 150 -4.02 10.28 15.07
C LYS A 150 -5.35 9.65 15.51
N GLU A 151 -6.48 10.10 14.95
CA GLU A 151 -7.80 9.52 15.22
C GLU A 151 -7.91 8.07 14.74
N ALA A 152 -7.40 7.75 13.55
CA ALA A 152 -7.40 6.39 13.00
C ALA A 152 -6.52 5.44 13.82
N ILE A 153 -5.33 5.88 14.25
CA ILE A 153 -4.46 5.11 15.14
C ILE A 153 -5.17 4.84 16.47
N ASN A 154 -5.83 5.85 17.04
CA ASN A 154 -6.59 5.68 18.28
C ASN A 154 -7.75 4.69 18.11
N SER A 155 -8.52 4.79 17.02
CA SER A 155 -9.58 3.84 16.70
C SER A 155 -9.04 2.42 16.54
N ALA A 156 -7.93 2.24 15.81
CA ALA A 156 -7.31 0.94 15.59
C ALA A 156 -6.81 0.29 16.90
N LEU A 157 -6.34 1.11 17.85
CA LEU A 157 -5.93 0.66 19.18
C LEU A 157 -7.12 0.23 20.04
N GLU A 158 -8.23 0.98 20.01
CA GLU A 158 -9.46 0.59 20.71
C GLU A 158 -10.09 -0.67 20.10
N ASP A 159 -10.10 -0.77 18.77
CA ASP A 159 -10.54 -1.97 18.07
C ASP A 159 -9.66 -3.17 18.39
N ALA A 160 -8.34 -2.99 18.42
CA ALA A 160 -7.43 -4.05 18.84
C ALA A 160 -7.73 -4.51 20.26
N ARG A 161 -8.02 -3.59 21.19
CA ARG A 161 -8.29 -3.90 22.60
C ARG A 161 -9.61 -4.64 22.80
N ASN A 162 -10.67 -4.19 22.15
CA ASN A 162 -12.04 -4.57 22.49
C ASN A 162 -12.66 -5.54 21.47
N ASN A 163 -12.23 -5.48 20.20
CA ASN A 163 -12.91 -6.13 19.09
C ASN A 163 -12.07 -7.20 18.38
N SER A 164 -10.77 -7.32 18.68
CA SER A 164 -9.85 -8.28 18.05
C SER A 164 -9.38 -9.36 19.03
N SER A 165 -9.46 -10.63 18.63
CA SER A 165 -8.94 -11.74 19.45
C SER A 165 -7.40 -11.83 19.42
N CYS A 166 -6.75 -11.33 18.37
CA CYS A 166 -5.31 -11.39 18.20
C CYS A 166 -4.55 -10.18 18.76
N HIS A 167 -5.26 -9.07 19.05
CA HIS A 167 -4.69 -7.78 19.48
C HIS A 167 -3.65 -7.15 18.54
N VAL A 168 -3.48 -7.66 17.32
CA VAL A 168 -2.74 -6.98 16.25
C VAL A 168 -3.49 -5.72 15.86
N ILE A 169 -2.80 -4.58 15.86
CA ILE A 169 -3.38 -3.28 15.57
C ILE A 169 -3.82 -3.22 14.11
N GLY A 170 -5.07 -2.82 13.87
CA GLY A 170 -5.66 -2.76 12.53
C GLY A 170 -6.09 -4.11 11.96
N CYS A 171 -6.00 -5.21 12.72
CA CYS A 171 -6.53 -6.50 12.29
C CYS A 171 -8.05 -6.47 12.08
N ARG A 172 -8.49 -7.00 10.93
CA ARG A 172 -9.92 -7.19 10.60
C ARG A 172 -10.31 -8.65 10.40
N LEU A 173 -9.35 -9.58 10.50
CA LEU A 173 -9.55 -11.00 10.21
C LEU A 173 -10.00 -11.81 11.44
N HIS A 174 -9.68 -11.32 12.65
CA HIS A 174 -9.85 -12.07 13.89
C HIS A 174 -10.75 -11.32 14.89
N PRO A 175 -12.07 -11.24 14.65
CA PRO A 175 -12.99 -10.57 15.57
C PRO A 175 -13.18 -11.36 16.87
N TRP A 176 -13.47 -10.66 17.96
CA TRP A 176 -13.77 -11.27 19.26
C TRP A 176 -15.13 -12.01 19.25
N ASN A 177 -15.15 -13.24 19.77
CA ASN A 177 -16.23 -14.26 19.65
C ASN A 177 -17.66 -13.88 20.10
N ASN A 178 -17.90 -12.66 20.63
CA ASN A 178 -19.22 -12.19 21.03
C ASN A 178 -19.80 -11.09 20.13
N ALA A 179 -19.05 -10.65 19.12
CA ALA A 179 -19.66 -9.98 17.99
C ALA A 179 -20.30 -11.07 17.12
N LYS A 180 -21.61 -11.31 17.28
CA LYS A 180 -22.42 -11.73 16.12
C LYS A 180 -21.96 -10.87 14.93
N PRO A 181 -22.01 -11.34 13.67
CA PRO A 181 -21.97 -10.44 12.54
C PRO A 181 -23.28 -9.62 12.53
N MET A 182 -23.56 -8.85 13.59
CA MET A 182 -24.10 -7.52 13.38
C MET A 182 -23.13 -6.95 12.38
N MET A 183 -23.65 -6.69 11.18
CA MET A 183 -22.99 -5.78 10.26
C MET A 183 -22.45 -4.66 11.15
N GLN A 184 -21.13 -4.60 11.32
CA GLN A 184 -20.52 -3.43 11.95
C GLN A 184 -21.20 -2.24 11.26
N PRO A 185 -21.58 -1.16 11.96
CA PRO A 185 -22.04 0.03 11.26
C PRO A 185 -20.94 0.30 10.26
N LYS A 186 -21.23 0.02 8.96
CA LYS A 186 -20.22 -0.15 7.91
C LYS A 186 -19.22 0.93 8.20
N GLN A 187 -17.99 0.57 8.60
CA GLN A 187 -16.97 1.56 8.91
C GLN A 187 -17.06 2.48 7.72
N LYS A 188 -17.64 3.68 7.90
CA LYS A 188 -18.07 4.50 6.78
C LYS A 188 -16.72 4.90 6.23
N LEU A 189 -16.25 4.13 5.26
CA LEU A 189 -15.09 4.47 4.49
C LEU A 189 -15.52 5.81 3.95
N HIS A 190 -14.97 6.85 4.56
CA HIS A 190 -15.21 8.19 4.12
C HIS A 190 -14.56 8.15 2.74
N LEU A 191 -15.39 7.99 1.72
CA LEU A 191 -14.95 7.84 0.34
C LEU A 191 -13.90 8.91 0.01
N PRO A 192 -14.01 10.16 0.49
CA PRO A 192 -12.93 11.13 0.35
C PRO A 192 -11.57 10.64 0.88
N ASP A 193 -11.48 9.91 1.98
CA ASP A 193 -10.22 9.40 2.54
C ASP A 193 -9.65 8.23 1.71
N VAL A 194 -10.52 7.38 1.16
CA VAL A 194 -10.12 6.30 0.22
C VAL A 194 -9.62 6.91 -1.08
N PHE A 195 -10.39 7.84 -1.66
CA PHE A 195 -9.99 8.58 -2.85
C PHE A 195 -8.72 9.38 -2.59
N HIS A 196 -8.61 10.05 -1.43
CA HIS A 196 -7.43 10.81 -1.07
C HIS A 196 -6.22 9.91 -0.90
N SER A 197 -6.30 8.76 -0.24
CA SER A 197 -5.18 7.81 -0.16
C SER A 197 -4.77 7.23 -1.52
N LEU A 198 -5.73 6.93 -2.40
CA LEU A 198 -5.41 6.51 -3.77
C LEU A 198 -4.76 7.64 -4.56
N THR A 199 -5.17 8.88 -4.28
CA THR A 199 -4.60 10.08 -4.90
C THR A 199 -3.36 10.64 -4.19
N SER A 200 -3.04 10.27 -2.94
CA SER A 200 -1.93 10.86 -2.17
C SER A 200 -0.59 10.24 -2.54
N GLN A 201 -0.61 8.95 -2.91
CA GLN A 201 0.47 8.34 -3.68
C GLN A 201 0.72 9.09 -5.00
N MET A 202 -0.27 9.83 -5.49
CA MET A 202 -0.12 10.82 -6.54
C MET A 202 0.23 12.14 -5.86
N GLN A 203 1.52 12.46 -5.78
CA GLN A 203 2.09 13.78 -5.39
C GLN A 203 1.46 15.00 -6.13
N VAL A 204 0.50 14.75 -7.00
CA VAL A 204 -0.14 15.69 -7.90
C VAL A 204 -1.20 16.56 -7.21
N GLY A 205 -1.46 16.38 -5.91
CA GLY A 205 -2.26 17.32 -5.09
C GLY A 205 -1.41 18.38 -4.37
N GLN A 206 -0.09 18.21 -4.32
CA GLN A 206 0.81 19.08 -3.57
C GLN A 206 1.76 19.79 -4.53
N MET A 207 1.26 20.81 -5.21
CA MET A 207 2.12 21.75 -5.87
C MET A 207 1.76 23.15 -5.45
N GLU A 208 2.74 23.83 -4.85
CA GLU A 208 2.67 25.27 -4.63
C GLU A 208 2.46 25.94 -5.99
N ILE A 209 1.31 26.61 -6.11
CA ILE A 209 1.01 27.49 -7.22
C ILE A 209 2.03 28.61 -7.13
N ARG A 210 3.03 28.57 -8.03
CA ARG A 210 3.96 29.67 -8.34
C ARG A 210 4.70 30.22 -7.11
N ASP A 211 5.99 29.94 -7.01
CA ASP A 211 6.83 30.71 -6.08
C ASP A 211 6.98 32.16 -6.58
N ASP A 212 6.13 33.03 -6.03
CA ASP A 212 6.10 34.46 -6.35
C ASP A 212 7.45 35.14 -6.07
N PHE A 213 8.24 34.61 -5.14
CA PHE A 213 9.57 35.13 -4.85
C PHE A 213 10.52 34.94 -6.04
N THR A 214 10.55 33.73 -6.63
CA THR A 214 11.37 33.43 -7.81
C THR A 214 10.93 34.24 -9.05
N TYR A 215 9.63 34.47 -9.23
CA TYR A 215 9.12 35.32 -10.31
C TYR A 215 9.52 36.79 -10.15
N LEU A 216 9.31 37.37 -8.96
CA LEU A 216 9.66 38.76 -8.67
C LEU A 216 11.17 38.99 -8.79
N ALA A 217 11.99 38.03 -8.35
CA ALA A 217 13.43 38.06 -8.54
C ALA A 217 13.79 38.16 -10.04
N ARG A 218 13.17 37.39 -10.94
CA ARG A 218 13.46 37.49 -12.39
C ARG A 218 13.04 38.82 -13.01
N MET A 219 11.90 39.37 -12.60
CA MET A 219 11.33 40.58 -13.19
C MET A 219 12.00 41.88 -12.75
N THR A 220 12.76 41.83 -11.65
CA THR A 220 13.54 42.95 -11.10
C THR A 220 14.94 43.10 -11.69
N HIS A 221 15.45 42.09 -12.42
CA HIS A 221 16.73 42.18 -13.12
C HIS A 221 16.65 43.07 -14.37
N SER A 222 17.77 43.71 -14.73
CA SER A 222 17.87 44.61 -15.91
C SER A 222 17.61 43.90 -17.24
N LYS A 223 17.90 42.60 -17.33
CA LYS A 223 17.49 41.71 -18.43
C LYS A 223 16.36 40.81 -17.95
N LYS A 224 15.12 41.22 -18.21
CA LYS A 224 13.93 40.45 -17.86
C LYS A 224 13.92 39.12 -18.63
N GLN A 225 13.82 38.01 -17.91
CA GLN A 225 13.58 36.70 -18.50
C GLN A 225 12.12 36.34 -18.30
N ILE A 226 11.38 36.22 -19.41
CA ILE A 226 9.97 35.86 -19.43
C ILE A 226 9.87 34.41 -19.90
N PHE A 227 9.24 33.57 -19.09
CA PHE A 227 8.91 32.20 -19.44
C PHE A 227 7.42 32.07 -19.75
N MET A 228 7.06 31.02 -20.50
CA MET A 228 5.66 30.72 -20.79
C MET A 228 4.83 30.54 -19.50
N THR A 229 5.43 29.96 -18.45
CA THR A 229 4.79 29.77 -17.13
C THR A 229 4.49 31.07 -16.39
N ASP A 230 4.99 32.21 -16.85
CA ASP A 230 4.72 33.53 -16.26
C ASP A 230 3.38 34.12 -16.72
N LEU A 231 2.75 33.54 -17.76
CA LEU A 231 1.43 33.94 -18.23
C LEU A 231 0.34 33.71 -17.16
N PRO A 232 -0.71 34.55 -17.12
CA PRO A 232 -1.86 34.32 -16.24
C PRO A 232 -2.50 32.95 -16.46
N ALA A 233 -2.97 32.30 -15.37
CA ALA A 233 -3.51 30.94 -15.41
C ALA A 233 -4.68 30.77 -16.41
N ASN A 234 -5.53 31.78 -16.55
CA ASN A 234 -6.62 31.78 -17.53
C ASN A 234 -6.12 31.79 -18.98
N VAL A 235 -5.00 32.47 -19.26
CA VAL A 235 -4.38 32.48 -20.61
C VAL A 235 -3.73 31.12 -20.89
N LEU A 236 -3.02 30.57 -19.91
CA LEU A 236 -2.44 29.23 -20.01
C LEU A 236 -3.53 28.18 -20.25
N GLN A 237 -4.64 28.25 -19.51
CA GLN A 237 -5.78 27.36 -19.69
C GLN A 237 -6.36 27.44 -21.10
N ASN A 238 -6.53 28.65 -21.65
CA ASN A 238 -7.00 28.82 -23.03
C ASN A 238 -6.04 28.20 -24.05
N ILE A 239 -4.73 28.33 -23.86
CA ILE A 239 -3.73 27.68 -24.72
C ILE A 239 -3.90 26.16 -24.67
N LEU A 240 -4.04 25.58 -23.47
CA LEU A 240 -4.25 24.14 -23.29
C LEU A 240 -5.54 23.65 -23.95
N CYS A 241 -6.63 24.42 -23.88
CA CYS A 241 -7.91 24.08 -24.51
C CYS A 241 -7.83 23.99 -26.05
N LEU A 242 -6.82 24.61 -26.67
CA LEU A 242 -6.60 24.57 -28.11
C LEU A 242 -5.72 23.39 -28.54
N MET A 243 -5.08 22.69 -27.60
CA MET A 243 -4.18 21.57 -27.88
C MET A 243 -4.96 20.26 -28.06
N ASN A 244 -4.44 19.38 -28.91
CA ASN A 244 -4.95 18.01 -28.98
C ASN A 244 -4.36 17.14 -27.84
N ALA A 245 -4.86 15.91 -27.72
CA ALA A 245 -4.43 14.96 -26.69
C ALA A 245 -2.92 14.68 -26.68
N ARG A 246 -2.31 14.53 -27.86
CA ARG A 246 -0.87 14.26 -28.01
C ARG A 246 -0.02 15.44 -27.58
N ASP A 247 -0.42 16.64 -27.97
CA ASP A 247 0.28 17.88 -27.62
C ASP A 247 0.20 18.14 -26.11
N LEU A 248 -0.99 17.91 -25.51
CA LEU A 248 -1.15 17.97 -24.06
C LEU A 248 -0.29 16.96 -23.33
N SER A 249 -0.20 15.72 -23.83
CA SER A 249 0.66 14.68 -23.24
C SER A 249 2.13 15.08 -23.28
N SER A 250 2.59 15.66 -24.39
CA SER A 250 3.96 16.15 -24.53
C SER A 250 4.24 17.30 -23.56
N LEU A 251 3.30 18.25 -23.46
CA LEU A 251 3.43 19.40 -22.57
C LEU A 251 3.41 19.00 -21.07
N CYS A 252 2.60 18.00 -20.69
CA CYS A 252 2.59 17.43 -19.35
C CYS A 252 3.97 16.93 -18.90
N GLY A 253 4.82 16.51 -19.83
CA GLY A 253 6.17 16.03 -19.55
C GLY A 253 7.20 17.14 -19.30
N VAL A 254 6.88 18.40 -19.59
CA VAL A 254 7.84 19.52 -19.53
C VAL A 254 8.05 20.01 -18.10
N CYS A 255 6.97 20.27 -17.38
CA CYS A 255 7.02 20.69 -15.99
C CYS A 255 5.72 20.34 -15.27
N SER A 256 5.82 20.31 -13.95
CA SER A 256 4.74 19.88 -13.08
C SER A 256 3.53 20.85 -13.08
N LEU A 257 3.73 22.14 -13.39
CA LEU A 257 2.63 23.12 -13.58
C LEU A 257 1.76 22.75 -14.80
N PHE A 258 2.39 22.51 -15.96
CA PHE A 258 1.66 22.10 -17.16
C PHE A 258 1.04 20.73 -16.99
N GLN A 259 1.73 19.82 -16.30
CA GLN A 259 1.17 18.54 -15.91
C GLN A 259 -0.15 18.71 -15.15
N HIS A 260 -0.21 19.61 -14.15
CA HIS A 260 -1.42 19.87 -13.38
C HIS A 260 -2.52 20.51 -14.21
N MET A 261 -2.23 21.61 -14.91
CA MET A 261 -3.25 22.35 -15.68
C MET A 261 -3.82 21.49 -16.82
N ALA A 262 -3.00 20.66 -17.46
CA ALA A 262 -3.46 19.76 -18.52
C ALA A 262 -4.42 18.68 -18.01
N TYR A 263 -4.37 18.28 -16.73
CA TYR A 263 -5.38 17.37 -16.17
C TYR A 263 -6.76 18.01 -16.03
N GLU A 264 -6.85 19.33 -16.04
CA GLU A 264 -8.13 20.05 -16.02
C GLU A 264 -8.80 20.14 -17.40
N VAL A 265 -8.04 19.82 -18.46
CA VAL A 265 -8.46 20.00 -19.86
C VAL A 265 -8.62 18.65 -20.55
N VAL A 266 -9.82 18.44 -21.11
CA VAL A 266 -10.15 17.27 -21.93
C VAL A 266 -10.55 17.76 -23.32
N PRO A 267 -9.65 17.69 -24.32
CA PRO A 267 -9.96 18.13 -25.68
C PRO A 267 -11.17 17.39 -26.26
N GLY A 268 -12.12 18.13 -26.82
CA GLY A 268 -13.30 17.58 -27.47
C GLY A 268 -14.42 17.13 -26.52
N LEU A 269 -14.27 17.30 -25.21
CA LEU A 269 -15.34 17.08 -24.25
C LEU A 269 -16.08 18.39 -23.97
N ASN A 270 -17.37 18.46 -24.31
CA ASN A 270 -18.21 19.64 -24.09
C ASN A 270 -18.79 19.72 -22.67
N LEU A 271 -18.34 18.87 -21.76
CA LEU A 271 -18.82 18.77 -20.38
C LEU A 271 -17.70 19.11 -19.41
N VAL A 272 -18.04 19.84 -18.35
CA VAL A 272 -17.13 20.10 -17.24
C VAL A 272 -17.17 18.90 -16.29
N LEU A 273 -16.01 18.28 -16.08
CA LEU A 273 -15.87 17.19 -15.13
C LEU A 273 -15.98 17.69 -13.68
N TYR A 274 -16.75 16.99 -12.86
CA TYR A 274 -16.77 17.23 -11.41
C TYR A 274 -15.42 16.89 -10.79
N GLU A 275 -15.14 17.44 -9.61
CA GLU A 275 -13.85 17.28 -8.93
C GLU A 275 -13.46 15.80 -8.74
N HIS A 276 -14.39 14.94 -8.31
CA HIS A 276 -14.13 13.50 -8.17
C HIS A 276 -13.83 12.81 -9.50
N GLN A 277 -14.50 13.23 -10.59
CA GLN A 277 -14.24 12.70 -11.94
C GLN A 277 -12.86 13.13 -12.45
N ARG A 278 -12.45 14.37 -12.17
CA ARG A 278 -11.11 14.86 -12.50
C ARG A 278 -10.03 14.07 -11.76
N ARG A 279 -10.25 13.76 -10.48
CA ARG A 279 -9.36 12.86 -9.71
C ARG A 279 -9.33 11.43 -10.29
N GLY A 280 -10.48 10.88 -10.65
CA GLY A 280 -10.58 9.56 -11.30
C GLY A 280 -9.84 9.50 -12.64
N LEU A 281 -10.05 10.48 -13.51
CA LEU A 281 -9.36 10.62 -14.80
C LEU A 281 -7.84 10.68 -14.62
N LYS A 282 -7.38 11.49 -13.68
CA LYS A 282 -5.97 11.65 -13.34
C LYS A 282 -5.34 10.33 -12.89
N TRP A 283 -6.04 9.57 -12.05
CA TRP A 283 -5.61 8.23 -11.64
C TRP A 283 -5.53 7.29 -12.84
N MET A 284 -6.54 7.27 -13.71
CA MET A 284 -6.55 6.43 -14.91
C MET A 284 -5.41 6.78 -15.88
N LEU A 285 -5.16 8.06 -16.15
CA LEU A 285 -4.03 8.49 -16.99
C LEU A 285 -2.67 8.08 -16.41
N ARG A 286 -2.50 8.18 -15.09
CA ARG A 286 -1.30 7.66 -14.43
C ARG A 286 -1.20 6.14 -14.61
N ARG A 287 -2.31 5.43 -14.48
CA ARG A 287 -2.37 3.97 -14.66
C ARG A 287 -2.04 3.52 -16.09
N GLU A 288 -2.36 4.34 -17.09
CA GLU A 288 -2.02 4.08 -18.49
C GLU A 288 -0.58 4.49 -18.86
N THR A 289 0.17 5.09 -17.94
CA THR A 289 1.57 5.49 -18.18
C THR A 289 2.55 4.42 -17.68
N PRO A 290 3.18 3.61 -18.54
CA PRO A 290 3.97 2.45 -18.12
C PRO A 290 5.16 2.80 -17.21
N SER A 291 5.82 3.93 -17.46
CA SER A 291 6.94 4.40 -16.65
C SER A 291 6.55 4.75 -15.20
N LEU A 292 5.26 4.95 -14.93
CA LEU A 292 4.73 5.26 -13.60
C LEU A 292 4.09 4.06 -12.91
N THR A 293 3.69 3.02 -13.66
CA THR A 293 3.00 1.82 -13.13
C THR A 293 3.88 0.59 -13.07
N SER A 294 4.70 0.35 -14.09
CA SER A 294 5.50 -0.88 -14.23
C SER A 294 6.80 -0.83 -13.42
N ILE A 295 6.85 -0.03 -12.36
CA ILE A 295 8.00 0.08 -11.47
C ILE A 295 8.05 -1.21 -10.63
N PRO A 296 9.14 -1.99 -10.67
CA PRO A 296 9.27 -3.19 -9.84
C PRO A 296 9.14 -2.84 -8.36
N GLN A 297 8.15 -3.43 -7.69
CA GLN A 297 7.91 -3.30 -6.26
C GLN A 297 8.21 -4.62 -5.55
N PRO A 298 8.47 -4.61 -4.24
CA PRO A 298 8.49 -5.82 -3.44
C PRO A 298 7.20 -6.63 -3.61
N HIS A 299 7.29 -7.94 -3.86
CA HIS A 299 6.08 -8.74 -4.06
C HIS A 299 5.25 -8.80 -2.75
N PRO A 300 3.95 -8.46 -2.78
CA PRO A 300 3.14 -8.26 -1.57
C PRO A 300 2.99 -9.52 -0.69
N PHE A 301 3.03 -10.69 -1.32
CA PHE A 301 2.87 -11.99 -0.66
C PHE A 301 4.15 -12.82 -0.53
N ILE A 302 5.29 -12.27 -0.94
CA ILE A 302 6.59 -12.93 -0.71
C ILE A 302 7.33 -12.11 0.34
N LEU A 303 7.74 -12.77 1.42
CA LEU A 303 8.64 -12.21 2.40
C LEU A 303 10.05 -12.70 2.09
N SER A 304 10.93 -11.83 1.63
CA SER A 304 12.31 -12.17 1.24
C SER A 304 13.28 -11.98 2.40
N SER A 305 14.38 -12.73 2.41
CA SER A 305 15.54 -12.44 3.25
C SER A 305 16.31 -11.21 2.74
N GLU A 306 17.14 -10.60 3.60
CA GLU A 306 18.00 -9.47 3.27
C GLU A 306 19.20 -9.86 2.37
N SER A 307 19.49 -11.16 2.21
CA SER A 307 20.60 -11.64 1.39
C SER A 307 20.30 -11.53 -0.10
N GLU A 308 21.24 -10.97 -0.87
CA GLU A 308 21.18 -10.89 -2.35
C GLU A 308 21.76 -12.15 -3.04
N SER A 309 22.03 -13.21 -2.29
CA SER A 309 22.62 -14.44 -2.84
C SER A 309 21.60 -15.25 -3.66
N GLU A 310 22.04 -16.00 -4.67
CA GLU A 310 21.17 -16.90 -5.45
C GLU A 310 20.50 -18.00 -4.60
N SER A 311 21.10 -18.32 -3.45
CA SER A 311 20.55 -19.24 -2.45
C SER A 311 19.64 -18.57 -1.42
N ALA A 312 19.26 -17.30 -1.61
CA ALA A 312 18.42 -16.58 -0.67
C ALA A 312 17.05 -17.25 -0.51
N VAL A 313 16.63 -17.33 0.75
CA VAL A 313 15.38 -17.96 1.16
C VAL A 313 14.30 -16.91 1.32
N ALA A 314 13.08 -17.27 0.97
CA ALA A 314 11.89 -16.45 1.12
C ALA A 314 10.71 -17.30 1.62
N ILE A 315 9.64 -16.65 2.08
CA ILE A 315 8.39 -17.30 2.47
C ILE A 315 7.29 -16.87 1.51
N ASP A 316 6.63 -17.86 0.87
CA ASP A 316 5.39 -17.66 0.14
C ASP A 316 4.22 -17.68 1.12
N LEU A 317 3.61 -16.51 1.34
CA LEU A 317 2.49 -16.30 2.27
C LEU A 317 1.13 -16.74 1.69
N ILE A 318 1.07 -17.17 0.43
CA ILE A 318 -0.13 -17.77 -0.19
C ILE A 318 -0.05 -19.29 -0.03
N GLN A 319 1.12 -19.87 -0.31
CA GLN A 319 1.31 -21.31 -0.21
C GLN A 319 1.64 -21.76 1.22
N ASN A 320 2.01 -20.83 2.08
CA ASN A 320 2.54 -21.03 3.44
C ASN A 320 3.73 -21.99 3.43
N ARG A 321 4.77 -21.64 2.68
CA ARG A 321 5.98 -22.48 2.51
C ARG A 321 7.24 -21.65 2.36
N VAL A 322 8.35 -22.23 2.79
CA VAL A 322 9.69 -21.70 2.53
C VAL A 322 10.11 -22.05 1.09
N ILE A 323 10.56 -21.06 0.34
CA ILE A 323 10.94 -21.12 -1.09
C ILE A 323 12.32 -20.50 -1.30
N THR A 324 13.04 -20.88 -2.38
CA THR A 324 14.30 -20.26 -2.81
C THR A 324 14.04 -19.27 -3.92
N HIS A 325 14.19 -17.97 -3.68
CA HIS A 325 14.06 -16.97 -4.73
C HIS A 325 14.91 -15.73 -4.39
N PRO A 326 15.83 -15.29 -5.26
CA PRO A 326 16.69 -14.15 -4.97
C PRO A 326 15.86 -12.89 -4.73
N HIS A 327 14.99 -12.47 -5.65
CA HIS A 327 14.09 -11.32 -5.41
C HIS A 327 12.84 -11.41 -6.29
N VAL A 328 11.68 -11.71 -5.70
CA VAL A 328 10.41 -11.60 -6.43
C VAL A 328 9.97 -10.14 -6.33
N THR A 329 10.28 -9.36 -7.35
CA THR A 329 9.61 -8.07 -7.55
C THR A 329 8.31 -8.31 -8.30
N ALA A 330 7.22 -7.74 -7.81
CA ALA A 330 5.99 -7.63 -8.56
C ALA A 330 6.02 -6.33 -9.39
N SER A 331 5.80 -6.43 -10.68
CA SER A 331 5.45 -5.29 -11.52
C SER A 331 3.93 -5.19 -11.62
N ASP A 332 3.38 -4.02 -11.37
CA ASP A 332 1.97 -3.75 -11.65
C ASP A 332 1.77 -3.61 -13.17
N ALA A 333 0.55 -3.85 -13.63
CA ALA A 333 0.16 -3.70 -15.03
C ALA A 333 -0.40 -2.30 -15.31
N CYS A 334 -0.30 -1.85 -16.56
CA CYS A 334 -1.00 -0.65 -17.01
C CYS A 334 -2.52 -0.85 -16.98
N GLY A 335 -3.26 0.23 -16.69
CA GLY A 335 -4.71 0.20 -16.50
C GLY A 335 -5.12 -0.31 -15.11
N GLY A 336 -6.41 -0.55 -14.89
CA GLY A 336 -6.89 -0.99 -13.58
C GLY A 336 -8.41 -1.03 -13.47
N MET A 337 -8.91 -1.25 -12.25
CA MET A 337 -10.34 -1.30 -11.98
C MET A 337 -10.85 0.03 -11.45
N PHE A 338 -11.74 0.69 -12.18
CA PHE A 338 -12.39 1.94 -11.75
C PHE A 338 -13.81 1.64 -11.21
N CYS A 339 -13.90 1.43 -9.89
CA CYS A 339 -15.08 0.88 -9.21
C CYS A 339 -15.87 1.93 -8.39
N ASP A 340 -16.09 3.11 -8.96
CA ASP A 340 -16.90 4.15 -8.33
C ASP A 340 -18.36 3.72 -8.14
N GLU A 341 -19.05 4.34 -7.17
CA GLU A 341 -20.47 4.11 -6.92
C GLU A 341 -21.34 4.36 -8.18
N PRO A 342 -22.44 3.60 -8.36
CA PRO A 342 -23.41 3.88 -9.41
C PRO A 342 -23.90 5.34 -9.34
N GLY A 343 -23.98 6.03 -10.48
CA GLY A 343 -24.43 7.42 -10.56
C GLY A 343 -23.34 8.49 -10.51
N LEU A 344 -22.08 8.16 -10.14
CA LEU A 344 -20.97 9.15 -10.09
C LEU A 344 -20.42 9.58 -11.47
N GLY A 345 -20.99 9.07 -12.56
CA GLY A 345 -20.63 9.47 -13.92
C GLY A 345 -19.39 8.77 -14.50
N LYS A 346 -19.17 7.50 -14.14
CA LYS A 346 -18.05 6.67 -14.67
C LYS A 346 -17.93 6.68 -16.19
N THR A 347 -19.05 6.66 -16.91
CA THR A 347 -19.08 6.74 -18.38
C THR A 347 -18.41 8.01 -18.89
N ILE A 348 -18.75 9.16 -18.32
CA ILE A 348 -18.15 10.44 -18.70
C ILE A 348 -16.66 10.46 -18.34
N THR A 349 -16.27 9.89 -17.20
CA THR A 349 -14.86 9.77 -16.82
C THR A 349 -14.08 8.88 -17.80
N MET A 350 -14.66 7.78 -18.27
CA MET A 350 -14.06 6.90 -19.28
C MET A 350 -13.96 7.57 -20.65
N LEU A 351 -15.00 8.29 -21.10
CA LEU A 351 -14.94 9.06 -22.35
C LEU A 351 -13.86 10.14 -22.28
N ALA A 352 -13.71 10.79 -21.14
CA ALA A 352 -12.64 11.75 -20.92
C ALA A 352 -11.25 11.11 -21.04
N LEU A 353 -11.08 9.89 -20.53
CA LEU A 353 -9.84 9.12 -20.70
C LEU A 353 -9.53 8.85 -22.17
N ILE A 354 -10.51 8.32 -22.92
CA ILE A 354 -10.37 8.02 -24.35
C ILE A 354 -10.01 9.28 -25.15
N LEU A 355 -10.67 10.41 -24.86
CA LEU A 355 -10.35 11.67 -25.51
C LEU A 355 -8.94 12.16 -25.16
N ARG A 356 -8.50 11.96 -23.90
CA ARG A 356 -7.16 12.30 -23.42
C ARG A 356 -6.05 11.42 -23.97
N THR A 357 -6.36 10.19 -24.39
CA THR A 357 -5.40 9.26 -24.99
C THR A 357 -5.62 9.06 -26.49
N LYS A 358 -6.54 9.82 -27.09
CA LYS A 358 -6.83 9.77 -28.52
C LYS A 358 -5.58 9.99 -29.36
N GLY A 359 -5.28 9.01 -30.23
CA GLY A 359 -4.12 9.05 -31.11
C GLY A 359 -2.79 8.67 -30.44
N GLN A 360 -2.83 8.20 -29.19
CA GLN A 360 -1.79 7.36 -28.62
C GLN A 360 -1.92 5.95 -29.22
N THR A 361 -0.78 5.32 -29.46
CA THR A 361 -0.70 3.94 -29.96
C THR A 361 -0.10 3.07 -28.88
N THR A 362 -0.52 1.81 -28.81
CA THR A 362 0.16 0.82 -27.97
C THR A 362 1.60 0.67 -28.45
N ASP A 363 2.56 0.95 -27.59
CA ASP A 363 3.96 0.67 -27.89
C ASP A 363 4.19 -0.83 -27.70
N ASN A 364 4.75 -1.51 -28.69
CA ASN A 364 5.02 -2.95 -28.66
C ASN A 364 6.23 -3.28 -27.76
N THR A 365 6.46 -2.50 -26.71
CA THR A 365 7.57 -2.74 -25.78
C THR A 365 7.40 -4.14 -25.21
N PRO A 366 8.35 -5.06 -25.45
CA PRO A 366 8.23 -6.42 -24.97
C PRO A 366 8.06 -6.35 -23.45
N VAL A 367 6.96 -6.91 -22.96
CA VAL A 367 6.87 -7.25 -21.54
C VAL A 367 8.07 -8.13 -21.26
N ASN A 368 9.01 -7.68 -20.43
CA ASN A 368 10.15 -8.48 -20.00
C ASN A 368 9.59 -9.74 -19.33
N THR A 369 9.45 -10.79 -20.12
CA THR A 369 9.12 -12.15 -19.70
C THR A 369 10.39 -12.89 -19.28
N SER A 370 11.42 -12.17 -18.83
CA SER A 370 12.55 -12.74 -18.11
C SER A 370 12.04 -13.25 -16.76
N ASP A 371 11.33 -14.37 -16.84
CA ASP A 371 10.93 -15.21 -15.73
C ASP A 371 12.16 -16.06 -15.39
N PRO A 372 12.83 -15.85 -14.25
CA PRO A 372 13.87 -16.76 -13.79
C PRO A 372 13.27 -18.09 -13.29
N GLY A 373 11.94 -18.27 -13.37
CA GLY A 373 11.20 -19.36 -12.73
C GLY A 373 10.51 -20.33 -13.69
N ARG A 374 11.14 -20.69 -14.82
CA ARG A 374 10.54 -21.59 -15.83
C ARG A 374 10.17 -23.01 -15.31
N ASP A 375 10.47 -23.36 -14.05
CA ASP A 375 10.24 -24.71 -13.50
C ASP A 375 9.34 -24.82 -12.25
N MET A 376 8.59 -23.79 -11.86
CA MET A 376 7.55 -23.94 -10.83
C MET A 376 6.17 -23.69 -11.42
N THR A 377 5.57 -24.75 -11.93
CA THR A 377 4.15 -24.83 -12.27
C THR A 377 3.29 -24.31 -11.10
N ARG A 378 2.92 -23.03 -11.11
CA ARG A 378 1.89 -22.46 -10.23
C ARG A 378 0.56 -23.08 -10.64
N SER A 379 0.27 -24.27 -10.11
CA SER A 379 -0.92 -25.11 -10.39
C SER A 379 -2.29 -24.47 -10.07
N ALA A 380 -2.35 -23.17 -9.74
CA ALA A 380 -3.56 -22.48 -9.30
C ALA A 380 -4.12 -21.45 -10.31
N LEU A 381 -3.38 -21.05 -11.36
CA LEU A 381 -3.91 -20.16 -12.40
C LEU A 381 -4.33 -20.99 -13.61
N ARG A 382 -5.64 -21.16 -13.81
CA ARG A 382 -6.25 -21.99 -14.85
C ARG A 382 -5.94 -21.56 -16.31
N SER A 383 -5.22 -20.46 -16.54
CA SER A 383 -5.03 -19.89 -17.89
C SER A 383 -3.69 -20.21 -18.55
N CYS A 384 -2.63 -20.56 -17.81
CA CYS A 384 -1.29 -20.72 -18.41
C CYS A 384 -1.13 -21.98 -19.28
N GLY A 385 -2.11 -22.90 -19.27
CA GLY A 385 -2.05 -24.17 -20.00
C GLY A 385 -3.04 -24.31 -21.17
N SER A 386 -3.69 -23.24 -21.62
CA SER A 386 -4.68 -23.37 -22.69
C SER A 386 -4.01 -23.54 -24.07
N ARG A 387 -4.02 -24.78 -24.56
CA ARG A 387 -3.58 -25.21 -25.90
C ARG A 387 -4.00 -24.21 -27.00
N GLY A 388 -3.02 -23.48 -27.55
CA GLY A 388 -3.15 -22.79 -28.84
C GLY A 388 -4.00 -21.52 -28.90
N ARG A 389 -4.33 -20.87 -27.77
CA ARG A 389 -5.07 -19.58 -27.75
C ARG A 389 -4.23 -18.37 -27.32
N CYS A 390 -2.92 -18.53 -27.22
CA CYS A 390 -2.01 -17.43 -26.94
C CYS A 390 -1.46 -16.90 -28.27
N VAL A 391 -1.61 -15.60 -28.50
CA VAL A 391 -0.97 -14.89 -29.62
C VAL A 391 0.45 -14.55 -29.15
N ASN A 392 1.46 -14.75 -29.99
CA ASN A 392 2.82 -14.34 -29.61
C ASN A 392 2.87 -12.81 -29.56
N VAL A 393 3.60 -12.25 -28.60
CA VAL A 393 3.75 -10.79 -28.46
C VAL A 393 4.33 -10.18 -29.74
N GLU A 394 5.21 -10.92 -30.43
CA GLU A 394 5.81 -10.53 -31.72
C GLU A 394 4.79 -10.40 -32.86
N ASP A 395 3.64 -11.09 -32.76
CA ASP A 395 2.56 -11.06 -33.74
C ASP A 395 1.54 -9.93 -33.46
N VAL A 396 1.69 -9.20 -32.34
CA VAL A 396 0.77 -8.12 -31.95
C VAL A 396 1.15 -6.82 -32.66
N VAL A 397 0.21 -6.28 -33.43
CA VAL A 397 0.39 -5.00 -34.14
C VAL A 397 -0.02 -3.84 -33.23
N SER A 398 0.78 -2.77 -33.22
CA SER A 398 0.44 -1.53 -32.53
C SER A 398 -0.91 -0.99 -33.01
N SER A 399 -1.83 -0.71 -32.09
CA SER A 399 -3.15 -0.17 -32.41
C SER A 399 -3.39 1.14 -31.68
N GLY A 400 -4.11 2.06 -32.33
CA GLY A 400 -4.66 3.27 -31.70
C GLY A 400 -6.16 3.16 -31.39
N ALA A 401 -6.74 1.97 -31.51
CA ALA A 401 -8.16 1.74 -31.29
C ALA A 401 -8.44 1.35 -29.83
N SER A 402 -9.52 1.91 -29.25
CA SER A 402 -10.03 1.52 -27.94
C SER A 402 -11.27 0.66 -28.11
N LEU A 403 -11.26 -0.56 -27.56
CA LEU A 403 -12.44 -1.45 -27.54
C LEU A 403 -13.25 -1.23 -26.27
N LEU A 404 -14.55 -0.94 -26.44
CA LEU A 404 -15.51 -0.85 -25.34
C LEU A 404 -16.47 -2.04 -25.41
N VAL A 405 -16.50 -2.84 -24.36
CA VAL A 405 -17.44 -3.95 -24.20
C VAL A 405 -18.49 -3.54 -23.19
N VAL A 406 -19.74 -3.43 -23.64
CA VAL A 406 -20.88 -3.01 -22.81
C VAL A 406 -22.05 -3.97 -23.01
N PRO A 407 -22.91 -4.18 -21.99
CA PRO A 407 -24.14 -4.93 -22.16
C PRO A 407 -25.03 -4.33 -23.26
N ASP A 408 -25.73 -5.18 -24.03
CA ASP A 408 -26.59 -4.75 -25.14
C ASP A 408 -27.53 -3.57 -24.82
N PRO A 409 -28.20 -3.52 -23.65
CA PRO A 409 -29.09 -2.39 -23.32
C PRO A 409 -28.38 -1.04 -23.20
N LEU A 410 -27.06 -1.04 -23.03
CA LEU A 410 -26.25 0.17 -22.86
C LEU A 410 -25.51 0.58 -24.13
N VAL A 411 -25.53 -0.22 -25.20
CA VAL A 411 -24.80 0.10 -26.44
C VAL A 411 -25.25 1.44 -27.02
N GLU A 412 -26.56 1.67 -27.13
CA GLU A 412 -27.08 2.95 -27.65
C GLU A 412 -26.77 4.12 -26.71
N HIS A 413 -26.66 3.89 -25.39
CA HIS A 413 -26.23 4.92 -24.43
C HIS A 413 -24.75 5.32 -24.58
N TRP A 414 -23.91 4.47 -25.17
CA TRP A 414 -22.49 4.73 -25.40
C TRP A 414 -22.18 5.20 -26.84
N LYS A 415 -23.16 5.12 -27.74
CA LYS A 415 -23.00 5.43 -29.17
C LYS A 415 -23.11 6.93 -29.49
N TYR A 416 -23.85 7.66 -28.66
CA TYR A 416 -24.03 9.12 -28.72
C TYR A 416 -23.29 9.79 -27.56
#